data_AF-A0A0F8YY46-F1
#
_entry.id   AF-A0A0F8YY46-F1
#
_cell.length_a   1.000
_cell.length_b   1.000
_cell.length_c   1.000
_cell.angle_alpha   90.00
_cell.angle_beta   90.00
_cell.angle_gamma   90.00
#
_symmetry.space_group_name_H-M   'P 1'
#
loop_
_entity.id
_entity.type
_entity.pdbx_description
1 polymer ?
#
loop_
_entity_poly.entity_id
_entity_poly.type
_entity_poly.pdbx_seq_one_letter_code
_entity_poly.pdbx_strand_id
1 'polypeptide(L)'
;MIYISSACVQHEKIKDSVEKLAQNGFEHIELSGGTKYYEGYEQDLVELKNKYDLKYLLHSYFPPPKEDFILNLASLDDEIYQKSLKHY
;
A
#
# COMPACT_ATOMS: atom_id res chain seq x y z
N MET A 1 -18.44 4.31 -5.87
CA MET A 1 -18.05 3.14 -5.07
C MET A 1 -17.25 3.63 -3.87
N ILE A 2 -17.47 3.09 -2.67
CA ILE A 2 -16.81 3.55 -1.44
C ILE A 2 -15.68 2.56 -1.13
N TYR A 3 -14.47 3.06 -0.87
CA TYR A 3 -13.31 2.25 -0.50
C TYR A 3 -12.92 2.53 0.95
N ILE A 4 -12.52 1.49 1.67
CA ILE A 4 -11.90 1.61 2.99
C ILE A 4 -10.38 1.59 2.85
N SER A 5 -9.70 2.48 3.57
CA SER A 5 -8.24 2.53 3.55
C SER A 5 -7.65 1.37 4.34
N SER A 6 -6.70 0.64 3.75
CA SER A 6 -5.91 -0.39 4.46
C SER A 6 -5.13 0.16 5.65
N ALA A 7 -4.84 1.47 5.68
CA ALA A 7 -4.21 2.16 6.80
C ALA A 7 -5.14 2.38 8.01
N CYS A 8 -6.46 2.15 7.89
CA CYS A 8 -7.38 2.30 9.03
C CYS A 8 -7.21 1.20 10.09
N VAL A 9 -6.47 0.13 9.77
CA VAL A 9 -6.07 -0.94 10.68
C VAL A 9 -4.55 -1.03 10.73
N GLN A 10 -4.00 -1.14 11.93
CA GLN A 10 -2.55 -1.18 12.13
C GLN A 10 -2.00 -2.60 12.02
N HIS A 11 -1.24 -2.86 10.97
CA HIS A 11 -0.44 -4.08 10.79
C HIS A 11 0.91 -3.73 10.13
N GLU A 12 1.90 -4.61 10.30
CA GLU A 12 3.20 -4.41 9.63
C GLU A 12 3.17 -4.78 8.14
N LYS A 13 2.40 -5.81 7.74
CA LYS A 13 2.30 -6.28 6.37
C LYS A 13 0.95 -5.94 5.76
N ILE A 14 0.95 -5.53 4.50
CA ILE A 14 -0.30 -5.18 3.79
C ILE A 14 -1.31 -6.32 3.75
N LYS A 15 -0.85 -7.57 3.61
CA LYS A 15 -1.74 -8.73 3.59
C LYS A 15 -2.56 -8.87 4.87
N ASP A 16 -1.99 -8.52 6.03
CA ASP A 16 -2.66 -8.69 7.32
C ASP A 16 -3.76 -7.62 7.47
N SER A 17 -3.48 -6.39 7.05
CA SER A 17 -4.50 -5.33 6.95
C SER A 17 -5.63 -5.71 6.00
N VAL A 18 -5.29 -6.19 4.79
CA VAL A 18 -6.27 -6.57 3.77
C VAL A 18 -7.10 -7.76 4.23
N GLU A 19 -6.48 -8.81 4.78
CA GLU A 19 -7.20 -9.98 5.27
C GLU A 19 -8.13 -9.63 6.43
N LYS A 20 -7.69 -8.79 7.37
CA LYS A 20 -8.55 -8.31 8.46
C LYS A 20 -9.77 -7.55 7.93
N LEU A 21 -9.58 -6.66 6.96
CA LEU A 21 -10.69 -5.92 6.36
C LEU A 21 -11.65 -6.84 5.59
N ALA A 22 -11.11 -7.78 4.81
CA ALA A 22 -11.90 -8.77 4.08
C ALA A 22 -12.73 -9.66 5.04
N GLN A 23 -12.13 -10.13 6.14
CA GLN A 23 -12.81 -10.91 7.17
C GLN A 23 -13.92 -10.12 7.88
N ASN A 24 -13.87 -8.79 7.87
CA ASN A 24 -14.91 -7.90 8.39
C ASN A 24 -15.95 -7.49 7.32
N GLY A 25 -15.92 -8.09 6.13
CA GLY A 25 -16.91 -7.89 5.07
C GLY A 25 -16.63 -6.70 4.15
N PHE A 26 -15.42 -6.13 4.18
CA PHE A 26 -15.04 -5.07 3.24
C PHE A 26 -14.46 -5.63 1.95
N GLU A 27 -15.15 -5.40 0.83
CA GLU A 27 -14.73 -5.87 -0.50
C GLU A 27 -13.92 -4.83 -1.30
N HIS A 28 -14.13 -3.53 -1.03
CA HIS A 28 -13.49 -2.42 -1.73
C HIS A 28 -12.41 -1.80 -0.85
N ILE A 29 -11.15 -2.14 -1.10
CA ILE A 29 -10.03 -1.76 -0.23
C ILE A 29 -9.04 -0.89 -1.00
N GLU A 30 -8.70 0.25 -0.44
CA GLU A 30 -7.62 1.11 -0.91
C GLU A 30 -6.29 0.70 -0.25
N LEU A 31 -5.29 0.39 -1.07
CA LEU A 31 -3.98 -0.08 -0.65
C LEU A 31 -3.05 1.11 -0.41
N SER A 32 -2.68 1.33 0.85
CA SER A 32 -1.91 2.49 1.32
C SER A 32 -0.47 2.10 1.64
N GLY A 33 0.46 3.04 1.53
CA GLY A 33 1.89 2.83 1.80
C GLY A 33 2.28 2.76 3.29
N GLY A 34 1.33 2.58 4.22
CA GLY A 34 1.57 2.62 5.68
C GLY A 34 2.17 1.34 6.27
N THR A 35 2.34 0.29 5.46
CA THR A 35 2.91 -1.01 5.84
C THR A 35 4.35 -1.13 5.38
N LYS A 36 5.12 -2.06 5.94
CA LYS A 36 6.49 -2.33 5.49
C LYS A 36 6.49 -3.10 4.17
N TYR A 37 7.46 -2.79 3.32
CA TYR A 37 7.78 -3.65 2.18
C TYR A 37 8.22 -5.04 2.65
N TYR A 38 7.80 -6.09 1.94
CA TYR A 38 8.34 -7.44 2.10
C TYR A 38 8.21 -8.22 0.78
N GLU A 39 9.08 -9.21 0.55
CA GLU A 39 9.03 -10.02 -0.66
C GLU A 39 7.76 -10.91 -0.71
N GLY A 40 7.13 -11.00 -1.89
CA GLY A 40 5.92 -11.81 -2.07
C GLY A 40 4.60 -11.10 -1.77
N TYR A 41 4.62 -9.81 -1.39
CA TYR A 41 3.40 -9.05 -1.09
C TYR A 41 2.39 -9.02 -2.25
N GLU A 42 2.85 -8.96 -3.50
CA GLU A 42 1.97 -8.96 -4.68
C GLU A 42 1.20 -10.28 -4.80
N GLN A 43 1.89 -11.40 -4.57
CA GLN A 43 1.29 -12.73 -4.62
C GLN A 43 0.24 -12.89 -3.52
N ASP A 44 0.56 -12.47 -2.28
CA ASP A 44 -0.42 -12.46 -1.18
C ASP A 44 -1.67 -11.64 -1.55
N LEU A 45 -1.49 -10.45 -2.14
CA LEU A 45 -2.62 -9.58 -2.52
C LEU A 45 -3.48 -10.20 -3.61
N VAL A 46 -2.87 -10.87 -4.60
CA VAL A 46 -3.59 -11.59 -5.66
C VAL A 46 -4.38 -12.77 -5.07
N GLU A 47 -3.78 -13.53 -4.16
CA GLU A 47 -4.45 -14.65 -3.48
C GLU A 47 -5.63 -14.17 -2.64
N LEU A 48 -5.47 -13.10 -1.85
CA LEU A 48 -6.54 -12.49 -1.08
C LEU A 48 -7.65 -11.94 -1.97
N LYS A 49 -7.28 -11.32 -3.10
CA LYS A 49 -8.23 -10.81 -4.07
C LYS A 49 -9.14 -11.91 -4.60
N ASN A 50 -8.55 -13.05 -4.96
CA ASN A 50 -9.31 -14.20 -5.47
C ASN A 50 -10.11 -14.89 -4.36
N LYS A 51 -9.56 -14.99 -3.14
CA LYS A 51 -10.21 -15.63 -1.99
C LYS A 51 -11.47 -14.90 -1.52
N TYR A 52 -11.48 -13.56 -1.58
CA TYR A 52 -12.55 -12.73 -1.02
C TYR A 52 -13.24 -11.82 -2.06
N ASP A 53 -13.00 -12.02 -3.37
CA ASP A 53 -13.47 -11.17 -4.48
C ASP A 53 -13.20 -9.65 -4.31
N LEU A 54 -12.00 -9.32 -3.84
CA LEU A 54 -11.67 -7.93 -3.48
C LEU A 54 -11.50 -7.02 -4.72
N LYS A 55 -11.87 -5.75 -4.56
CA LYS A 55 -11.57 -4.68 -5.51
C LYS A 55 -10.55 -3.75 -4.88
N TYR A 56 -9.37 -3.66 -5.48
CA TYR A 56 -8.31 -2.78 -5.00
C TYR A 56 -8.29 -1.44 -5.71
N LEU A 57 -7.97 -0.40 -4.95
CA LEU A 57 -7.55 0.90 -5.43
C LEU A 57 -6.14 1.18 -4.89
N LEU A 58 -5.23 1.71 -5.70
CA LEU A 58 -3.89 2.04 -5.24
C LEU A 58 -3.84 3.48 -4.72
N HIS A 59 -3.27 3.69 -3.54
CA HIS A 59 -2.81 5.00 -3.13
C HIS A 59 -1.53 5.36 -3.89
N SER A 60 -1.31 6.65 -4.16
CA SER A 60 -0.19 7.15 -4.97
C SER A 60 1.22 6.84 -4.45
N TYR A 61 1.36 6.18 -3.30
CA TYR A 61 2.63 5.77 -2.69
C TYR A 61 2.65 4.27 -2.35
N PHE A 62 1.83 3.49 -3.05
CA PHE A 62 1.80 2.03 -2.95
C PHE A 62 2.44 1.39 -4.20
N PRO A 63 3.27 0.35 -4.06
CA PRO A 63 3.71 -0.27 -2.81
C PRO A 63 4.65 0.64 -2.00
N PRO A 64 4.75 0.43 -0.68
CA PRO A 64 5.79 1.08 0.12
C PRO A 64 7.19 0.74 -0.45
N PRO A 65 8.11 1.72 -0.52
CA PRO A 65 9.45 1.47 -1.04
C PRO A 65 10.24 0.50 -0.13
N LYS A 66 11.26 -0.15 -0.70
CA LYS A 66 12.18 -1.00 0.08
C LYS A 66 12.99 -0.20 1.11
N GLU A 67 13.40 1.00 0.71
CA GLU A 67 14.13 1.94 1.53
C GLU A 67 13.23 3.15 1.78
N ASP A 68 12.98 3.46 3.04
CA ASP A 68 12.15 4.60 3.42
C ASP A 68 12.83 5.91 3.00
N PHE A 69 12.08 6.76 2.33
CA PHE A 69 12.51 8.11 2.00
C PHE A 69 11.31 9.06 1.99
N ILE A 70 11.57 10.36 2.15
CA ILE A 70 10.50 11.37 2.05
C ILE A 70 10.26 11.65 0.57
N LEU A 71 9.04 11.38 0.08
CA LEU A 71 8.64 11.80 -1.25
C LEU A 71 8.31 13.29 -1.25
N ASN A 72 9.15 14.11 -1.88
CA ASN A 72 8.97 15.54 -1.97
C ASN A 72 9.56 16.10 -3.28
N LEU A 73 8.70 16.27 -4.29
CA LEU A 73 9.07 16.86 -5.59
C LEU A 73 9.45 18.35 -5.50
N ALA A 74 9.16 19.02 -4.39
CA ALA A 74 9.54 20.41 -4.14
C ALA A 74 10.69 20.53 -3.12
N SER A 75 11.41 19.43 -2.86
CA SER A 75 12.55 19.44 -1.94
C SER A 75 13.68 20.34 -2.46
N LEU A 76 14.23 21.15 -1.56
CA LEU A 76 15.48 21.89 -1.79
C LEU A 76 16.73 21.06 -1.45
N ASP A 77 16.53 19.90 -0.81
CA ASP A 77 17.56 18.89 -0.65
C ASP A 77 17.63 18.07 -1.96
N ASP A 78 18.79 18.15 -2.62
CA ASP A 78 19.03 17.50 -3.92
C ASP A 78 18.89 15.98 -3.85
N GLU A 79 19.28 15.34 -2.75
CA GLU A 79 19.17 13.89 -2.59
C GLU A 79 17.70 13.47 -2.56
N ILE A 80 16.90 14.16 -1.74
CA ILE A 80 15.46 13.92 -1.63
C ILE A 80 14.75 14.23 -2.96
N TYR A 81 15.13 15.33 -3.63
CA TYR A 81 14.55 15.73 -4.91
C TYR A 81 14.82 14.67 -6.00
N GLN A 82 16.06 14.22 -6.14
CA GLN A 82 16.43 13.19 -7.12
C GLN A 82 15.81 11.84 -6.81
N LYS A 83 15.75 11.43 -5.52
CA LYS A 83 15.02 10.22 -5.10
C LYS A 83 13.54 10.31 -5.45
N SER A 84 12.92 11.46 -5.24
CA SER A 84 11.52 11.72 -5.54
C SER A 84 11.23 11.68 -7.05
N LEU A 85 12.11 12.25 -7.87
CA LEU A 85 12.01 12.17 -9.33
C LEU A 85 12.14 10.75 -9.85
N LYS A 86 13.10 9.97 -9.33
CA LYS A 86 13.33 8.58 -9.77
C LYS A 86 12.17 7.63 -9.40
N HIS A 87 11.37 7.99 -8.41
CA HIS A 87 10.20 7.21 -8.02
C HIS A 87 9.03 7.33 -9.02
N TYR A 88 9.01 8.38 -9.84
CA TYR A 88 8.00 8.64 -10.90
C TYR A 88 8.59 8.42 -12.31
#